data_AF-F8MGZ4-F1
#
_entry.id   AF-F8MGZ4-F1
#
_cell.length_a   1.000
_cell.length_b   1.000
_cell.length_c   1.000
_cell.angle_alpha   90.00
_cell.angle_beta   90.00
_cell.angle_gamma   90.00
#
_symmetry.space_group_name_H-M   'P 1'
#
loop_
_entity.id
_entity.type
_entity.pdbx_description
1 polymer ?
#
loop_
_entity_poly.entity_id
_entity_poly.type
_entity_poly.pdbx_seq_one_letter_code
_entity_poly.pdbx_strand_id
1 'polypeptide(L)'
;MLHLAETTNPWGGHSWVGDSPSAIPLDNRPFYEPATGPETTTSRGVCNKLFHSSLFDVGILRDTLLPSITFHSGLSLIAYGAGRLTDRLETKDWLWPAGQVLNAWWSALGKRVICDGIPLYCSWAIIDRPQRLLLAGVTLWGSRLFWRIASRSVKRGGDDPRYEATKKQHGWSWNKALFTTYLPEALFQSLITLPFTAPFRHLVGSDVPGPFATLSGGYAAVVEAVAVGLFSMGFALEVLADWQLDTFKEKEKSGQESPSAMCREGVWSIVRHPNYLGDMLVHLSFPLLLWSSNSLQPIHLLGPLTNYIFLRYVSGDKENEHSQARRYSTENVNKKIDFDKYRREENAFWPDKCQVSNKWTWIVVGAGWKAVGMGLVAMEIGLSIGSELGFNEVMVLAKEGQDVAKLLAGSGLDLTDFFT
;
A
#
# COMPACT_ATOMS: atom_id res chain seq x y z
N MET A 1 0.67 71.64 23.88
CA MET A 1 0.35 72.60 22.81
C MET A 1 1.19 72.23 21.61
N LEU A 2 0.55 71.96 20.47
CA LEU A 2 0.99 72.06 19.06
C LEU A 2 2.50 71.85 18.75
N HIS A 3 2.92 70.91 17.90
CA HIS A 3 2.55 70.80 16.48
C HIS A 3 2.94 69.44 15.84
N LEU A 4 2.17 69.08 14.81
CA LEU A 4 2.34 68.10 13.70
C LEU A 4 3.78 68.04 13.12
N ALA A 5 4.28 67.03 12.38
CA ALA A 5 3.68 66.15 11.37
C ALA A 5 4.61 64.95 11.02
N GLU A 6 4.06 64.02 10.24
CA GLU A 6 4.62 62.80 9.61
C GLU A 6 5.88 63.03 8.74
N THR A 7 6.68 61.97 8.50
CA THR A 7 6.79 61.28 7.18
C THR A 7 7.96 60.26 7.15
N THR A 8 7.61 59.08 6.63
CA THR A 8 8.37 58.07 5.86
C THR A 8 9.90 58.16 5.65
N ASN A 9 10.56 57.01 5.88
CA ASN A 9 11.66 56.29 5.17
C ASN A 9 12.14 56.84 3.79
N PRO A 10 13.22 56.32 3.13
CA PRO A 10 14.34 55.45 3.52
C PRO A 10 15.72 55.90 2.91
N TRP A 11 16.83 55.27 3.32
CA TRP A 11 18.20 55.36 2.74
C TRP A 11 19.02 56.64 2.98
N GLY A 12 20.00 56.53 3.88
CA GLY A 12 21.12 57.48 4.00
C GLY A 12 22.14 56.97 5.01
N GLY A 13 23.25 56.42 4.53
CA GLY A 13 24.33 55.88 5.36
C GLY A 13 25.29 56.97 5.85
N HIS A 14 25.91 56.73 7.02
CA HIS A 14 27.16 57.32 7.50
C HIS A 14 27.75 56.34 8.54
N SER A 15 28.84 55.64 8.24
CA SER A 15 30.23 56.00 8.57
C SER A 15 30.49 56.16 10.07
N TRP A 16 31.12 55.15 10.67
CA TRP A 16 31.91 55.31 11.89
C TRP A 16 33.31 54.73 11.66
N VAL A 17 34.26 55.64 11.49
CA VAL A 17 35.70 55.42 11.67
C VAL A 17 35.98 55.64 13.15
N GLY A 18 36.73 54.74 13.78
CA GLY A 18 37.14 54.85 15.17
C GLY A 18 38.21 53.83 15.52
N ASP A 19 39.44 54.17 15.14
CA ASP A 19 40.72 53.91 15.79
C ASP A 19 41.10 52.48 16.25
N SER A 20 42.05 51.90 15.51
CA SER A 20 42.98 50.87 15.99
C SER A 20 43.97 51.46 16.99
N PRO A 21 44.53 50.64 17.90
CA PRO A 21 45.96 50.35 17.72
C PRO A 21 46.38 48.91 18.05
N SER A 22 47.54 48.57 17.50
CA SER A 22 48.43 47.42 17.76
C SER A 22 48.19 46.13 16.95
N ALA A 23 49.13 45.94 16.02
CA ALA A 23 49.27 44.86 15.07
C ALA A 23 49.62 43.52 15.75
N ILE A 24 49.02 42.44 15.25
CA ILE A 24 49.49 41.06 15.42
C ILE A 24 49.76 40.51 14.01
N PRO A 25 50.91 39.89 13.72
CA PRO A 25 51.28 39.51 12.35
C PRO A 25 50.43 38.33 11.86
N LEU A 26 50.00 38.39 10.59
CA LEU A 26 49.42 37.26 9.87
C LEU A 26 50.51 36.20 9.60
N ASP A 27 50.47 35.07 10.31
CA ASP A 27 51.26 33.86 10.01
C ASP A 27 50.64 33.15 8.79
N ASN A 28 51.20 33.40 7.60
CA ASN A 28 50.85 32.71 6.36
C ASN A 28 51.59 31.35 6.28
N ARG A 29 51.19 30.38 7.10
CA ARG A 29 51.65 28.99 6.97
C ARG A 29 50.51 28.06 6.53
N PRO A 30 50.71 27.23 5.50
CA PRO A 30 49.75 26.21 5.12
C PRO A 30 49.70 25.12 6.20
N PHE A 31 48.51 24.87 6.75
CA PHE A 31 48.27 23.74 7.64
C PHE A 31 48.29 22.43 6.83
N TYR A 32 49.48 21.88 6.60
CA TYR A 32 49.66 20.45 6.32
C TYR A 32 51.10 20.02 6.62
N GLU A 33 51.31 19.35 7.76
CA GLU A 33 52.46 18.46 7.97
C GLU A 33 51.97 17.01 7.89
N PRO A 34 52.67 16.11 7.17
CA PRO A 34 52.28 14.71 7.06
C PRO A 34 52.85 13.90 8.22
N ALA A 35 51.99 13.23 8.99
CA ALA A 35 52.40 12.21 9.94
C ALA A 35 52.81 10.92 9.21
N THR A 36 53.97 10.38 9.57
CA THR A 36 54.62 9.21 8.99
C THR A 36 54.13 7.87 9.59
N GLY A 37 53.26 7.14 8.85
CA GLY A 37 53.08 5.66 8.78
C GLY A 37 52.53 4.86 9.99
N PRO A 38 52.16 3.56 9.83
CA PRO A 38 51.76 2.82 8.62
C PRO A 38 50.35 2.17 8.74
N GLU A 39 49.56 2.20 7.67
CA GLU A 39 48.76 1.05 7.16
C GLU A 39 47.83 1.55 6.05
N THR A 40 48.21 1.22 4.83
CA THR A 40 47.44 1.45 3.61
C THR A 40 46.17 0.59 3.62
N THR A 41 45.10 1.09 4.25
CA THR A 41 43.74 0.67 3.89
C THR A 41 43.39 1.40 2.60
N THR A 42 43.78 0.83 1.48
CA THR A 42 43.46 1.35 0.14
C THR A 42 41.97 1.68 0.04
N SER A 43 41.61 2.82 -0.54
CA SER A 43 40.21 3.23 -0.75
C SER A 43 39.39 2.22 -1.59
N ARG A 44 40.06 1.26 -2.23
CA ARG A 44 39.46 0.07 -2.84
C ARG A 44 38.79 -0.88 -1.85
N GLY A 45 39.25 -0.96 -0.60
CA GLY A 45 38.68 -1.83 0.44
C GLY A 45 37.36 -1.32 1.02
N VAL A 46 37.17 0.00 1.08
CA VAL A 46 35.92 0.63 1.53
C VAL A 46 34.86 0.54 0.43
N CYS A 47 35.26 0.74 -0.82
CA CYS A 47 34.37 0.57 -1.98
C CYS A 47 33.87 -0.88 -2.10
N ASN A 48 34.74 -1.89 -1.91
CA ASN A 48 34.33 -3.30 -2.00
C ASN A 48 33.41 -3.79 -0.86
N LYS A 49 33.38 -3.13 0.30
CA LYS A 49 32.42 -3.46 1.37
C LYS A 49 31.01 -2.94 1.07
N LEU A 50 30.87 -1.85 0.33
CA LEU A 50 29.58 -1.28 -0.06
C LEU A 50 28.88 -2.09 -1.15
N PHE A 51 29.64 -2.76 -2.03
CA PHE A 51 29.10 -3.59 -3.12
C PHE A 51 28.61 -4.98 -2.70
N HIS A 52 28.80 -5.38 -1.44
CA HIS A 52 28.31 -6.64 -0.89
C HIS A 52 27.31 -6.42 0.24
N SER A 53 26.34 -5.52 0.03
CA SER A 53 25.16 -5.49 0.89
C SER A 53 24.31 -6.72 0.58
N SER A 54 24.58 -7.82 1.27
CA SER A 54 23.70 -8.99 1.28
C SER A 54 22.30 -8.54 1.70
N LEU A 55 21.25 -9.16 1.14
CA LEU A 55 19.86 -9.02 1.61
C LEU A 55 19.72 -9.22 3.13
N PHE A 56 20.71 -9.86 3.76
CA PHE A 56 20.81 -10.15 5.17
C PHE A 56 21.91 -9.36 5.89
N ASP A 57 22.37 -8.24 5.33
CA ASP A 57 23.24 -7.34 6.08
C ASP A 57 22.51 -6.94 7.37
N VAL A 58 23.22 -7.02 8.49
CA VAL A 58 22.67 -6.84 9.84
C VAL A 58 22.06 -5.44 9.98
N GLY A 59 22.57 -4.45 9.22
CA GLY A 59 22.01 -3.11 9.12
C GLY A 59 20.60 -3.07 8.53
N ILE A 60 20.37 -3.71 7.38
CA ILE A 60 19.05 -3.72 6.71
C ILE A 60 18.00 -4.42 7.59
N LEU A 61 18.37 -5.54 8.22
CA LEU A 61 17.47 -6.25 9.14
C LEU A 61 17.11 -5.38 10.35
N ARG A 62 18.11 -4.71 10.94
CA ARG A 62 17.93 -3.87 12.14
C ARG A 62 17.12 -2.61 11.85
N ASP A 63 17.38 -1.94 10.75
CA ASP A 63 16.85 -0.60 10.50
C ASP A 63 15.52 -0.62 9.75
N THR A 64 15.24 -1.71 9.03
CA THR A 64 14.04 -1.83 8.19
C THR A 64 13.06 -2.88 8.69
N LEU A 65 13.50 -4.11 8.98
CA LEU A 65 12.57 -5.21 9.30
C LEU A 65 12.15 -5.25 10.77
N LEU A 66 13.11 -5.15 11.70
CA LEU A 66 12.83 -5.21 13.15
C LEU A 66 11.84 -4.15 13.64
N PRO A 67 11.89 -2.87 13.16
CA PRO A 67 10.92 -1.88 13.55
C PRO A 67 9.49 -2.24 13.11
N SER A 68 9.33 -2.79 11.89
CA SER A 68 8.02 -3.29 11.43
C SER A 68 7.53 -4.46 12.28
N ILE A 69 8.39 -5.44 12.58
CA ILE A 69 8.04 -6.58 13.44
C ILE A 69 7.57 -6.09 14.81
N THR A 70 8.35 -5.22 15.43
CA THR A 70 8.01 -4.66 16.74
C THR A 70 6.68 -3.91 16.71
N PHE A 71 6.46 -3.09 15.68
CA PHE A 71 5.23 -2.32 15.50
C PHE A 71 4.00 -3.22 15.32
N HIS A 72 4.08 -4.19 14.39
CA HIS A 72 2.97 -5.11 14.14
C HIS A 72 2.73 -6.07 15.31
N SER A 73 3.77 -6.57 15.98
CA SER A 73 3.60 -7.39 17.18
C SER A 73 2.93 -6.60 18.31
N GLY A 74 3.30 -5.33 18.52
CA GLY A 74 2.65 -4.46 19.50
C GLY A 74 1.17 -4.26 19.21
N LEU A 75 0.81 -3.90 17.97
CA LEU A 75 -0.59 -3.78 17.58
C LEU A 75 -1.35 -5.11 17.63
N SER A 76 -0.68 -6.22 17.32
CA SER A 76 -1.22 -7.57 17.40
C SER A 76 -1.56 -7.99 18.82
N LEU A 77 -0.73 -7.62 19.80
CA LEU A 77 -1.04 -7.82 21.23
C LEU A 77 -2.26 -7.01 21.67
N ILE A 78 -2.40 -5.77 21.18
CA ILE A 78 -3.58 -4.93 21.47
C ILE A 78 -4.84 -5.56 20.85
N ALA A 79 -4.79 -5.96 19.59
CA ALA A 79 -5.91 -6.62 18.90
C ALA A 79 -6.26 -7.95 19.58
N TYR A 80 -5.26 -8.74 19.98
CA TYR A 80 -5.45 -9.97 20.74
C TYR A 80 -6.15 -9.71 22.08
N GLY A 81 -5.72 -8.68 22.82
CA GLY A 81 -6.36 -8.27 24.07
C GLY A 81 -7.83 -7.89 23.85
N ALA A 82 -8.11 -7.04 22.85
CA ALA A 82 -9.46 -6.66 22.48
C ALA A 82 -10.31 -7.87 22.05
N GLY A 83 -9.76 -8.77 21.24
CA GLY A 83 -10.44 -9.98 20.79
C GLY A 83 -10.76 -10.92 21.95
N ARG A 84 -9.83 -11.10 22.88
CA ARG A 84 -10.04 -11.93 24.07
C ARG A 84 -11.08 -11.34 25.02
N LEU A 85 -11.12 -10.03 25.17
CA LEU A 85 -12.10 -9.34 26.02
C LEU A 85 -13.51 -9.35 25.43
N THR A 86 -13.62 -9.29 24.10
CA THR A 86 -14.90 -9.23 23.38
C THR A 86 -15.36 -10.60 22.85
N ASP A 87 -14.57 -11.65 23.08
CA ASP A 87 -14.68 -12.98 22.47
C ASP A 87 -14.79 -12.95 20.93
N ARG A 88 -14.05 -12.06 20.28
CA ARG A 88 -14.06 -11.84 18.82
C ARG A 88 -12.69 -12.04 18.21
N LEU A 89 -12.52 -13.14 17.47
CA LEU A 89 -11.28 -13.41 16.75
C LEU A 89 -11.12 -12.53 15.51
N GLU A 90 -12.21 -12.01 14.96
CA GLU A 90 -12.22 -11.06 13.83
C GLU A 90 -11.47 -9.75 14.08
N THR A 91 -11.09 -9.43 15.32
CA THR A 91 -10.28 -8.23 15.64
C THR A 91 -8.93 -8.24 14.91
N LYS A 92 -8.38 -9.42 14.62
CA LYS A 92 -7.20 -9.56 13.76
C LYS A 92 -7.45 -9.07 12.32
N ASP A 93 -8.65 -9.27 11.80
CA ASP A 93 -9.01 -8.88 10.42
C ASP A 93 -9.17 -7.36 10.33
N TRP A 94 -9.54 -6.70 11.42
CA TRP A 94 -9.55 -5.24 11.51
C TRP A 94 -8.13 -4.69 11.58
N LEU A 95 -7.27 -5.35 12.36
CA LEU A 95 -5.86 -5.01 12.47
C LEU A 95 -5.14 -5.17 11.12
N TRP A 96 -5.55 -6.12 10.28
CA TRP A 96 -4.85 -6.43 9.03
C TRP A 96 -4.60 -5.20 8.15
N PRO A 97 -5.62 -4.48 7.64
CA PRO A 97 -5.40 -3.25 6.89
C PRO A 97 -4.95 -2.07 7.78
N ALA A 98 -5.53 -1.92 8.97
CA ALA A 98 -5.25 -0.77 9.83
C ALA A 98 -3.79 -0.72 10.27
N GLY A 99 -3.23 -1.85 10.67
CA GLY A 99 -1.83 -1.98 11.08
C GLY A 99 -0.86 -1.65 9.96
N GLN A 100 -1.17 -2.01 8.71
CA GLN A 100 -0.32 -1.70 7.56
C GLN A 100 -0.32 -0.19 7.25
N VAL A 101 -1.49 0.44 7.26
CA VAL A 101 -1.61 1.91 7.10
C VAL A 101 -0.89 2.64 8.23
N LEU A 102 -1.15 2.25 9.48
CA LEU A 102 -0.50 2.87 10.64
C LEU A 102 1.02 2.72 10.60
N ASN A 103 1.54 1.56 10.18
CA ASN A 103 2.98 1.34 10.06
C ASN A 103 3.60 2.21 8.95
N ALA A 104 2.92 2.38 7.82
CA ALA A 104 3.37 3.26 6.73
C ALA A 104 3.48 4.72 7.21
N TRP A 105 2.43 5.26 7.84
CA TRP A 105 2.42 6.63 8.37
C TRP A 105 3.37 6.83 9.55
N TRP A 106 3.50 5.82 10.42
CA TRP A 106 4.49 5.83 11.49
C TRP A 106 5.91 5.92 10.95
N SER A 107 6.20 5.16 9.89
CA SER A 107 7.53 5.16 9.25
C SER A 107 7.80 6.47 8.53
N ALA A 108 6.83 7.02 7.81
CA ALA A 108 6.98 8.24 7.04
C ALA A 108 7.11 9.50 7.92
N LEU A 109 6.24 9.63 8.91
CA LEU A 109 6.09 10.86 9.71
C LEU A 109 6.22 10.60 11.22
N GLY A 110 5.56 9.57 11.74
CA GLY A 110 5.44 9.34 13.19
C GLY A 110 6.79 9.29 13.90
N LYS A 111 7.73 8.49 13.40
CA LYS A 111 9.09 8.38 13.94
C LYS A 111 9.81 9.74 13.93
N ARG A 112 9.75 10.48 12.82
CA ARG A 112 10.45 11.77 12.68
C ARG A 112 9.91 12.83 13.64
N VAL A 113 8.59 12.86 13.79
CA VAL A 113 7.91 13.84 14.64
C VAL A 113 8.11 13.51 16.12
N ILE A 114 7.95 12.24 16.50
CA ILE A 114 7.91 11.83 17.90
C ILE A 114 9.31 11.49 18.44
N CYS A 115 10.12 10.77 17.67
CA CYS A 115 11.46 10.34 18.11
C CYS A 115 12.53 11.39 17.78
N ASP A 116 12.50 11.96 16.57
CA ASP A 116 13.53 12.89 16.09
C ASP A 116 13.19 14.37 16.38
N GLY A 117 11.96 14.65 16.87
CA GLY A 117 11.51 16.00 17.22
C GLY A 117 11.33 16.95 16.02
N ILE A 118 11.29 16.42 14.79
CA ILE A 118 11.16 17.21 13.57
C ILE A 118 9.70 17.66 13.41
N PRO A 119 9.40 18.96 13.25
CA PRO A 119 8.03 19.42 13.06
C PRO A 119 7.32 18.71 11.90
N LEU A 120 6.00 18.49 12.03
CA LEU A 120 5.21 17.77 11.03
C LEU A 120 5.30 18.38 9.63
N TYR A 121 5.27 19.71 9.52
CA TYR A 121 5.35 20.41 8.24
C TYR A 121 6.72 20.20 7.55
N CYS A 122 7.81 20.18 8.32
CA CYS A 122 9.14 19.85 7.81
C CYS A 122 9.21 18.40 7.34
N SER A 123 8.69 17.48 8.18
CA SER A 123 8.67 16.05 7.85
C SER A 123 7.90 15.77 6.56
N TRP A 124 6.74 16.42 6.38
CA TRP A 124 5.94 16.31 5.17
C TRP A 124 6.62 16.92 3.93
N ALA A 125 7.28 18.07 4.09
CA ALA A 125 7.94 18.77 2.99
C ALA A 125 9.08 17.95 2.36
N ILE A 126 9.74 17.08 3.14
CA ILE A 126 10.86 16.23 2.70
C ILE A 126 10.39 15.00 1.90
N ILE A 127 9.13 14.59 2.05
CA ILE A 127 8.59 13.42 1.34
C ILE A 127 8.42 13.78 -0.14
N ASP A 128 9.06 13.01 -1.02
CA ASP A 128 8.98 13.19 -2.46
C ASP A 128 7.63 12.73 -3.03
N ARG A 129 7.39 13.01 -4.31
CA ARG A 129 6.11 12.68 -4.97
C ARG A 129 5.82 11.17 -5.00
N PRO A 130 6.74 10.28 -5.43
CA PRO A 130 6.50 8.83 -5.43
C PRO A 130 6.16 8.28 -4.03
N GLN A 131 6.83 8.77 -2.99
CA GLN A 131 6.51 8.40 -1.61
C GLN A 131 5.13 8.91 -1.17
N ARG A 132 4.72 10.12 -1.58
CA ARG A 132 3.35 10.61 -1.32
C ARG A 132 2.30 9.76 -2.03
N LEU A 133 2.54 9.37 -3.29
CA LEU A 133 1.64 8.48 -4.04
C LEU A 133 1.53 7.11 -3.36
N LEU A 134 2.63 6.59 -2.86
CA LEU A 134 2.68 5.34 -2.11
C LEU A 134 1.87 5.44 -0.81
N LEU A 135 2.02 6.52 -0.02
CA LEU A 135 1.22 6.74 1.19
C LEU A 135 -0.27 6.89 0.87
N ALA A 136 -0.59 7.62 -0.19
CA ALA A 136 -1.97 7.77 -0.67
C ALA A 136 -2.56 6.41 -1.08
N GLY A 137 -1.81 5.62 -1.86
CA GLY A 137 -2.23 4.29 -2.31
C GLY A 137 -2.47 3.32 -1.14
N VAL A 138 -1.53 3.22 -0.20
CA VAL A 138 -1.69 2.42 1.02
C VAL A 138 -2.89 2.87 1.84
N THR A 139 -3.09 4.18 1.97
CA THR A 139 -4.21 4.73 2.74
C THR A 139 -5.55 4.43 2.07
N LEU A 140 -5.65 4.61 0.75
CA LEU A 140 -6.85 4.30 -0.02
C LEU A 140 -7.19 2.82 0.03
N TRP A 141 -6.24 1.94 -0.27
CA TRP A 141 -6.41 0.49 -0.20
C TRP A 141 -6.79 0.03 1.22
N GLY A 142 -6.00 0.44 2.21
CA GLY A 142 -6.17 0.00 3.59
C GLY A 142 -7.44 0.53 4.23
N SER A 143 -7.80 1.80 3.99
CA SER A 143 -9.06 2.37 4.50
C SER A 143 -10.29 1.69 3.87
N ARG A 144 -10.27 1.43 2.56
CA ARG A 144 -11.32 0.68 1.86
C ARG A 144 -11.48 -0.72 2.45
N LEU A 145 -10.38 -1.46 2.59
CA LEU A 145 -10.39 -2.81 3.14
C LEU A 145 -10.86 -2.82 4.61
N PHE A 146 -10.37 -1.89 5.42
CA PHE A 146 -10.80 -1.72 6.81
C PHE A 146 -12.30 -1.44 6.90
N TRP A 147 -12.79 -0.45 6.15
CA TRP A 147 -14.22 -0.12 6.08
C TRP A 147 -15.05 -1.33 5.69
N ARG A 148 -14.61 -2.10 4.69
CA ARG A 148 -15.29 -3.32 4.22
C ARG A 148 -15.40 -4.39 5.30
N ILE A 149 -14.35 -4.60 6.08
CA ILE A 149 -14.33 -5.61 7.15
C ILE A 149 -15.14 -5.10 8.34
N ALA A 150 -14.87 -3.89 8.81
CA ALA A 150 -15.53 -3.29 9.97
C ALA A 150 -17.03 -3.15 9.74
N SER A 151 -17.48 -2.65 8.58
CA SER A 151 -18.91 -2.51 8.27
C SER A 151 -19.65 -3.85 8.27
N ARG A 152 -19.03 -4.93 7.77
CA ARG A 152 -19.61 -6.28 7.81
C ARG A 152 -19.68 -6.84 9.22
N SER A 153 -18.63 -6.66 10.01
CA SER A 153 -18.60 -7.09 11.41
C SER A 153 -19.66 -6.35 12.24
N VAL A 154 -19.77 -5.02 12.09
CA VAL A 154 -20.78 -4.21 12.78
C VAL A 154 -22.20 -4.63 12.39
N LYS A 155 -22.46 -4.81 11.09
CA LYS A 155 -23.77 -5.29 10.59
C LYS A 155 -24.13 -6.68 11.12
N ARG A 156 -23.14 -7.55 11.31
CA ARG A 156 -23.34 -8.91 11.84
C ARG A 156 -23.56 -8.92 13.35
N GLY A 157 -22.96 -7.99 14.10
CA GLY A 157 -23.12 -7.87 15.55
C GLY A 157 -22.39 -8.94 16.37
N GLY A 158 -21.66 -9.86 15.73
CA GLY A 158 -20.90 -10.94 16.35
C GLY A 158 -19.72 -11.39 15.49
N ASP A 159 -18.95 -12.35 16.00
CA ASP A 159 -17.75 -12.86 15.34
C ASP A 159 -18.06 -13.55 14.00
N ASP A 160 -17.05 -13.74 13.16
CA ASP A 160 -17.23 -14.43 11.89
C ASP A 160 -17.63 -15.88 12.08
N PRO A 161 -18.64 -16.41 11.34
CA PRO A 161 -19.00 -17.82 11.42
C PRO A 161 -17.80 -18.77 11.23
N ARG A 162 -16.79 -18.34 10.44
CA ARG A 162 -15.52 -19.08 10.28
C ARG A 162 -14.77 -19.18 11.60
N TYR A 163 -14.71 -18.10 12.36
CA TYR A 163 -14.03 -18.06 13.65
C TYR A 163 -14.83 -18.73 14.75
N GLU A 164 -16.16 -18.59 14.75
CA GLU A 164 -17.03 -19.37 15.64
C GLU A 164 -16.84 -20.88 15.44
N ALA A 165 -16.71 -21.33 14.19
CA ALA A 165 -16.38 -22.72 13.90
C ALA A 165 -14.99 -23.12 14.41
N THR A 166 -14.00 -22.23 14.32
CA THR A 166 -12.65 -22.45 14.88
C THR A 166 -12.65 -22.52 16.41
N LYS A 167 -13.40 -21.66 17.09
CA LYS A 167 -13.55 -21.66 18.56
C LYS A 167 -14.15 -22.96 19.10
N LYS A 168 -14.95 -23.66 18.29
CA LYS A 168 -15.57 -24.95 18.62
C LYS A 168 -14.66 -26.17 18.40
N GLN A 169 -13.49 -26.02 17.78
CA GLN A 169 -12.58 -27.13 17.54
C GLN A 169 -11.90 -27.60 18.83
N HIS A 170 -11.66 -28.91 18.94
CA HIS A 170 -10.97 -29.48 20.11
C HIS A 170 -9.55 -28.89 20.25
N GLY A 171 -9.20 -28.45 21.45
CA GLY A 171 -7.89 -27.83 21.73
C GLY A 171 -7.78 -26.35 21.32
N TRP A 172 -8.89 -25.67 21.03
CA TRP A 172 -8.91 -24.21 20.92
C TRP A 172 -8.62 -23.55 22.28
N SER A 173 -7.79 -22.50 22.27
CA SER A 173 -7.59 -21.60 23.40
C SER A 173 -7.09 -20.25 22.90
N TRP A 174 -7.44 -19.18 23.62
CA TRP A 174 -6.92 -17.84 23.34
C TRP A 174 -5.39 -17.77 23.40
N ASN A 175 -4.75 -18.48 24.36
CA ASN A 175 -3.29 -18.53 24.45
C ASN A 175 -2.66 -19.13 23.19
N LYS A 176 -3.26 -20.20 22.64
CA LYS A 176 -2.81 -20.79 21.38
C LYS A 176 -3.02 -19.80 20.22
N ALA A 177 -4.18 -19.15 20.14
CA ALA A 177 -4.50 -18.20 19.09
C ALA A 177 -3.48 -17.04 19.00
N LEU A 178 -2.94 -16.58 20.13
CA LEU A 178 -1.87 -15.57 20.13
C LEU A 178 -0.66 -16.02 19.28
N PHE A 179 -0.19 -17.25 19.49
CA PHE A 179 1.01 -17.77 18.83
C PHE A 179 0.74 -18.41 17.46
N THR A 180 -0.48 -18.84 17.17
CA THR A 180 -0.82 -19.51 15.90
C THR A 180 -1.52 -18.59 14.89
N THR A 181 -2.04 -17.45 15.34
CA THR A 181 -2.86 -16.57 14.50
C THR A 181 -2.35 -15.13 14.57
N TYR A 182 -2.40 -14.49 15.74
CA TYR A 182 -2.08 -13.07 15.90
C TYR A 182 -0.61 -12.72 15.60
N LEU A 183 0.35 -13.40 16.23
CA LEU A 183 1.78 -13.11 16.04
C LEU A 183 2.30 -13.55 14.66
N PRO A 184 1.90 -14.71 14.10
CA PRO A 184 2.25 -15.05 12.72
C PRO A 184 1.71 -14.05 11.70
N GLU A 185 0.45 -13.60 11.83
CA GLU A 185 -0.11 -12.56 10.94
C GLU A 185 0.67 -11.24 11.06
N ALA A 186 1.08 -10.86 12.28
CA ALA A 186 1.94 -9.68 12.48
C ALA A 186 3.29 -9.80 11.75
N LEU A 187 3.88 -10.99 11.72
CA LEU A 187 5.11 -11.24 10.96
C LEU A 187 4.88 -11.12 9.45
N PHE A 188 3.78 -11.69 8.94
CA PHE A 188 3.38 -11.53 7.53
C PHE A 188 3.16 -10.05 7.18
N GLN A 189 2.40 -9.30 7.98
CA GLN A 189 2.18 -7.86 7.77
C GLN A 189 3.52 -7.09 7.76
N SER A 190 4.48 -7.46 8.61
CA SER A 190 5.80 -6.82 8.66
C SER A 190 6.60 -7.00 7.36
N LEU A 191 6.45 -8.15 6.70
CA LEU A 191 7.07 -8.44 5.42
C LEU A 191 6.31 -7.79 4.26
N ILE A 192 4.98 -7.89 4.26
CA ILE A 192 4.10 -7.32 3.22
C ILE A 192 4.29 -5.80 3.11
N THR A 193 4.49 -5.14 4.25
CA THR A 193 4.62 -3.67 4.33
C THR A 193 5.98 -3.12 3.91
N LEU A 194 6.96 -3.96 3.60
CA LEU A 194 8.31 -3.53 3.24
C LEU A 194 8.36 -2.48 2.10
N PRO A 195 7.66 -2.65 0.96
CA PRO A 195 7.69 -1.67 -0.13
C PRO A 195 7.30 -0.26 0.32
N PHE A 196 6.45 -0.13 1.33
CA PHE A 196 5.87 1.15 1.73
C PHE A 196 6.20 1.57 3.17
N THR A 197 7.22 0.94 3.77
CA THR A 197 7.78 1.34 5.07
C THR A 197 9.29 1.53 5.00
N ALA A 198 10.00 0.64 4.31
CA ALA A 198 11.46 0.69 4.15
C ALA A 198 11.98 1.99 3.49
N PRO A 199 11.33 2.56 2.46
CA PRO A 199 11.78 3.81 1.85
C PRO A 199 11.87 4.98 2.85
N PHE A 200 11.04 4.95 3.90
CA PHE A 200 11.01 5.98 4.93
C PHE A 200 11.98 5.73 6.09
N ARG A 201 12.68 4.59 6.09
CA ARG A 201 13.63 4.22 7.14
C ARG A 201 15.07 4.29 6.67
N HIS A 202 15.32 4.10 5.37
CA HIS A 202 16.64 4.24 4.74
C HIS A 202 17.05 5.71 4.48
N LEU A 203 16.70 6.63 5.37
CA LEU A 203 17.15 8.01 5.28
C LEU A 203 18.39 8.17 6.15
N VAL A 204 19.55 8.04 5.49
CA VAL A 204 20.79 8.82 5.67
C VAL A 204 21.86 8.14 4.80
N GLY A 205 22.21 8.75 3.67
CA GLY A 205 23.52 8.58 3.05
C GLY A 205 23.76 7.41 2.09
N SER A 206 22.79 6.53 1.81
CA SER A 206 22.96 5.53 0.75
C SER A 206 22.46 6.07 -0.58
N ASP A 207 23.22 6.96 -1.21
CA ASP A 207 23.21 7.20 -2.67
C ASP A 207 23.72 5.96 -3.44
N VAL A 208 23.47 4.76 -2.90
CA VAL A 208 23.84 3.50 -3.52
C VAL A 208 22.70 3.18 -4.47
N PRO A 209 22.93 3.26 -5.79
CA PRO A 209 21.92 2.80 -6.74
C PRO A 209 21.59 1.36 -6.38
N GLY A 210 20.29 1.05 -6.25
CA GLY A 210 19.87 -0.34 -6.12
C GLY A 210 20.44 -1.17 -7.28
N PRO A 211 20.49 -2.50 -7.16
CA PRO A 211 20.99 -3.36 -8.25
C PRO A 211 20.12 -3.29 -9.53
N PHE A 212 18.98 -2.62 -9.46
CA PHE A 212 18.09 -2.38 -10.58
C PHE A 212 18.57 -1.20 -11.42
N ALA A 213 18.36 -1.29 -12.74
CA ALA A 213 18.73 -0.24 -13.67
C ALA A 213 18.13 1.11 -13.25
N THR A 214 18.99 2.13 -13.11
CA THR A 214 18.58 3.51 -12.89
C THR A 214 17.79 3.99 -14.10
N LEU A 215 16.53 4.36 -13.87
CA LEU A 215 15.69 4.99 -14.87
C LEU A 215 16.10 6.46 -14.99
N SER A 216 16.43 6.88 -16.20
CA SER A 216 16.76 8.26 -16.53
C SER A 216 15.79 8.81 -17.57
N GLY A 217 15.57 10.13 -17.55
CA GLY A 217 14.68 10.82 -18.49
C GLY A 217 13.21 10.37 -18.39
N GLY A 218 12.50 10.39 -19.52
CA GLY A 218 11.05 10.11 -19.59
C GLY A 218 10.62 8.71 -19.16
N TYR A 219 11.55 7.74 -19.07
CA TYR A 219 11.22 6.37 -18.63
C TYR A 219 10.74 6.30 -17.19
N ALA A 220 11.27 7.14 -16.29
CA ALA A 220 10.84 7.19 -14.89
C ALA A 220 9.36 7.61 -14.78
N ALA A 221 8.96 8.61 -15.57
CA ALA A 221 7.56 9.07 -15.66
C ALA A 221 6.63 7.96 -16.18
N VAL A 222 7.05 7.22 -17.20
CA VAL A 222 6.28 6.09 -17.74
C VAL A 222 6.11 4.99 -16.69
N VAL A 223 7.17 4.64 -15.96
CA VAL A 223 7.08 3.61 -14.91
C VAL A 223 6.20 4.05 -13.74
N GLU A 224 6.26 5.32 -13.32
CA GLU A 224 5.33 5.86 -12.31
C GLU A 224 3.88 5.78 -12.81
N ALA A 225 3.62 6.20 -14.05
CA ALA A 225 2.29 6.14 -14.63
C ALA A 225 1.76 4.70 -14.73
N VAL A 226 2.59 3.74 -15.14
CA VAL A 226 2.26 2.31 -15.15
C VAL A 226 1.96 1.80 -13.75
N ALA A 227 2.73 2.22 -12.74
CA ALA A 227 2.47 1.85 -11.35
C ALA A 227 1.11 2.36 -10.87
N VAL A 228 0.79 3.63 -11.14
CA VAL A 228 -0.54 4.23 -10.84
C VAL A 228 -1.65 3.50 -11.60
N GLY A 229 -1.43 3.14 -12.86
CA GLY A 229 -2.35 2.34 -13.66
C GLY A 229 -2.60 0.96 -13.06
N LEU A 230 -1.55 0.27 -12.62
CA LEU A 230 -1.63 -1.03 -11.98
C LEU A 230 -2.38 -0.98 -10.65
N PHE A 231 -2.10 0.04 -9.83
CA PHE A 231 -2.84 0.32 -8.60
C PHE A 231 -4.32 0.53 -8.89
N SER A 232 -4.64 1.40 -9.86
CA SER A 232 -6.02 1.74 -10.24
C SER A 232 -6.79 0.52 -10.74
N MET A 233 -6.15 -0.33 -11.54
CA MET A 233 -6.72 -1.59 -12.02
C MET A 233 -7.03 -2.54 -10.87
N GLY A 234 -6.09 -2.73 -9.94
CA GLY A 234 -6.28 -3.59 -8.77
C GLY A 234 -7.36 -3.08 -7.83
N PHE A 235 -7.33 -1.78 -7.53
CA PHE A 235 -8.32 -1.12 -6.69
C PHE A 235 -9.73 -1.18 -7.30
N ALA A 236 -9.86 -0.99 -8.63
CA ALA A 236 -11.12 -1.15 -9.34
C ALA A 236 -11.66 -2.58 -9.24
N LEU A 237 -10.81 -3.60 -9.40
CA LEU A 237 -11.19 -4.99 -9.21
C LEU A 237 -11.75 -5.24 -7.80
N GLU A 238 -11.07 -4.75 -6.76
CA GLU A 238 -11.54 -4.89 -5.38
C GLU A 238 -12.90 -4.23 -5.16
N VAL A 239 -13.06 -2.98 -5.59
CA VAL A 239 -14.29 -2.20 -5.42
C VAL A 239 -15.45 -2.83 -6.18
N LEU A 240 -15.24 -3.20 -7.45
CA LEU A 240 -16.28 -3.82 -8.29
C LEU A 240 -16.64 -5.21 -7.76
N ALA A 241 -15.66 -6.02 -7.35
CA ALA A 241 -15.90 -7.34 -6.80
C ALA A 241 -16.75 -7.25 -5.52
N ASP A 242 -16.39 -6.35 -4.61
CA ASP A 242 -17.11 -6.14 -3.36
C ASP A 242 -18.56 -5.65 -3.60
N TRP A 243 -18.74 -4.70 -4.52
CA TRP A 243 -20.06 -4.15 -4.86
C TRP A 243 -20.96 -5.19 -5.54
N GLN A 244 -20.43 -5.93 -6.51
CA GLN A 244 -21.18 -6.98 -7.21
C GLN A 244 -21.58 -8.11 -6.27
N LEU A 245 -20.68 -8.51 -5.35
CA LEU A 245 -20.97 -9.56 -4.37
C LEU A 245 -22.03 -9.13 -3.36
N ASP A 246 -22.04 -7.88 -2.93
CA ASP A 246 -23.09 -7.34 -2.06
C ASP A 246 -24.43 -7.28 -2.75
N THR A 247 -24.45 -6.74 -3.97
CA THR A 247 -25.65 -6.67 -4.80
C THR A 247 -26.24 -8.05 -5.04
N PHE A 248 -25.39 -9.05 -5.32
CA PHE A 248 -25.81 -10.44 -5.48
C PHE A 248 -26.46 -10.99 -4.19
N LYS A 249 -25.85 -10.75 -3.02
CA LYS A 249 -26.41 -11.19 -1.73
C LYS A 249 -27.73 -10.49 -1.39
N GLU A 250 -27.91 -9.24 -1.80
CA GLU A 250 -29.16 -8.51 -1.63
C GLU A 250 -30.26 -9.10 -2.52
N LYS A 251 -29.95 -9.42 -3.78
CA LYS A 251 -30.86 -10.13 -4.68
C LYS A 251 -31.24 -11.53 -4.18
N GLU A 252 -30.28 -12.27 -3.62
CA GLU A 252 -30.52 -13.57 -2.98
C GLU A 252 -31.50 -13.43 -1.81
N LYS A 253 -31.34 -12.40 -0.97
CA LYS A 253 -32.25 -12.11 0.15
C LYS A 253 -33.64 -11.68 -0.29
N SER A 254 -33.77 -10.94 -1.38
CA SER A 254 -35.06 -10.51 -1.92
C SER A 254 -35.76 -11.58 -2.75
N GLY A 255 -35.16 -12.77 -2.91
CA GLY A 255 -35.71 -13.86 -3.73
C GLY A 255 -35.60 -13.63 -5.25
N GLN A 256 -34.81 -12.65 -5.68
CA GLN A 256 -34.55 -12.38 -7.11
C GLN A 256 -33.49 -13.33 -7.67
N GLU A 257 -32.62 -13.85 -6.81
CA GLU A 257 -31.61 -14.86 -7.15
C GLU A 257 -31.84 -16.13 -6.35
N SER A 258 -31.50 -17.28 -6.96
CA SER A 258 -31.63 -18.56 -6.27
C SER A 258 -30.65 -18.63 -5.08
N PRO A 259 -31.08 -19.14 -3.90
CA PRO A 259 -30.18 -19.41 -2.78
C PRO A 259 -29.05 -20.38 -3.10
N SER A 260 -29.17 -21.15 -4.19
CA SER A 260 -28.14 -22.07 -4.67
C SER A 260 -27.17 -21.46 -5.70
N ALA A 261 -27.43 -20.25 -6.19
CA ALA A 261 -26.60 -19.60 -7.20
C ALA A 261 -25.32 -19.03 -6.59
N MET A 262 -24.30 -18.86 -7.44
CA MET A 262 -23.04 -18.20 -7.12
C MET A 262 -22.91 -16.91 -7.92
N CYS A 263 -22.23 -15.90 -7.36
CA CYS A 263 -21.91 -14.68 -8.07
C CYS A 263 -20.86 -14.98 -9.16
N ARG A 264 -21.28 -14.99 -10.42
CA ARG A 264 -20.44 -15.31 -11.59
C ARG A 264 -20.44 -14.21 -12.65
N GLU A 265 -21.19 -13.14 -12.42
CA GLU A 265 -21.29 -12.02 -13.34
C GLU A 265 -20.22 -10.97 -13.04
N GLY A 266 -20.01 -10.04 -13.97
CA GLY A 266 -19.14 -8.92 -13.69
C GLY A 266 -17.67 -9.32 -13.64
N VAL A 267 -16.91 -8.74 -12.71
CA VAL A 267 -15.51 -9.13 -12.51
C VAL A 267 -15.36 -10.55 -11.95
N TRP A 268 -16.43 -11.13 -11.40
CA TRP A 268 -16.47 -12.54 -10.97
C TRP A 268 -16.55 -13.53 -12.14
N SER A 269 -16.80 -13.05 -13.36
CA SER A 269 -16.67 -13.86 -14.58
C SER A 269 -15.22 -14.01 -15.06
N ILE A 270 -14.30 -13.20 -14.53
CA ILE A 270 -12.88 -13.21 -14.94
C ILE A 270 -12.11 -14.30 -14.18
N VAL A 271 -12.30 -14.33 -12.85
CA VAL A 271 -11.69 -15.28 -11.91
C VAL A 271 -12.63 -15.47 -10.71
N ARG A 272 -12.44 -16.54 -9.93
CA ARG A 272 -13.27 -16.81 -8.74
C ARG A 272 -13.04 -15.91 -7.55
N HIS A 273 -11.88 -15.25 -7.45
CA HIS A 273 -11.58 -14.29 -6.38
C HIS A 273 -10.98 -12.99 -6.95
N PRO A 274 -11.76 -12.19 -7.68
CA PRO A 274 -11.26 -10.98 -8.36
C PRO A 274 -10.75 -9.93 -7.38
N ASN A 275 -11.30 -9.90 -6.16
CA ASN A 275 -10.80 -9.06 -5.06
C ASN A 275 -9.37 -9.44 -4.63
N TYR A 276 -8.98 -10.72 -4.66
CA TYR A 276 -7.60 -11.13 -4.33
C TYR A 276 -6.63 -10.86 -5.47
N LEU A 277 -7.09 -11.00 -6.72
CA LEU A 277 -6.33 -10.55 -7.88
C LEU A 277 -6.08 -9.04 -7.80
N GLY A 278 -7.12 -8.26 -7.45
CA GLY A 278 -7.01 -6.83 -7.25
C GLY A 278 -5.98 -6.45 -6.18
N ASP A 279 -6.03 -7.12 -5.03
CA ASP A 279 -5.09 -6.90 -3.92
C ASP A 279 -3.63 -7.16 -4.33
N MET A 280 -3.39 -8.22 -5.10
CA MET A 280 -2.06 -8.50 -5.65
C MET A 280 -1.58 -7.41 -6.60
N LEU A 281 -2.43 -6.92 -7.50
CA LEU A 281 -2.09 -5.84 -8.42
C LEU A 281 -1.78 -4.53 -7.69
N VAL A 282 -2.56 -4.21 -6.64
CA VAL A 282 -2.27 -3.08 -5.75
C VAL A 282 -0.89 -3.25 -5.11
N HIS A 283 -0.57 -4.40 -4.53
CA HIS A 283 0.73 -4.60 -3.88
C HIS A 283 1.90 -4.65 -4.86
N LEU A 284 1.68 -5.09 -6.10
CA LEU A 284 2.68 -5.03 -7.18
C LEU A 284 2.95 -3.59 -7.65
N SER A 285 1.99 -2.66 -7.47
CA SER A 285 2.19 -1.27 -7.86
C SER A 285 3.22 -0.54 -6.99
N PHE A 286 3.32 -0.88 -5.70
CA PHE A 286 4.23 -0.22 -4.77
C PHE A 286 5.72 -0.35 -5.14
N PRO A 287 6.28 -1.55 -5.42
CA PRO A 287 7.66 -1.63 -5.87
C PRO A 287 7.89 -0.97 -7.23
N LEU A 288 6.87 -0.88 -8.11
CA LEU A 288 6.99 -0.12 -9.36
C LEU A 288 7.10 1.39 -9.11
N LEU A 289 6.36 1.93 -8.14
CA LEU A 289 6.53 3.33 -7.70
C LEU A 289 7.94 3.58 -7.11
N LEU A 290 8.52 2.60 -6.42
CA LEU A 290 9.90 2.73 -5.94
C LEU A 290 10.92 2.64 -7.08
N TRP A 291 10.61 1.89 -8.13
CA TRP A 291 11.47 1.82 -9.29
C TRP A 291 11.48 3.14 -10.05
N SER A 292 10.32 3.80 -10.20
CA SER A 292 10.24 5.12 -10.84
C SER A 292 11.06 6.19 -10.12
N SER A 293 11.23 6.07 -8.80
CA SER A 293 12.08 6.97 -7.99
C SER A 293 13.52 6.48 -7.81
N ASN A 294 13.94 5.42 -8.53
CA ASN A 294 15.25 4.77 -8.36
C ASN A 294 15.56 4.32 -6.93
N SER A 295 14.53 4.13 -6.10
CA SER A 295 14.63 3.72 -4.69
C SER A 295 14.32 2.23 -4.49
N LEU A 296 14.08 1.48 -5.57
CA LEU A 296 13.77 0.05 -5.49
C LEU A 296 15.00 -0.75 -5.03
N GLN A 297 14.83 -1.48 -3.93
CA GLN A 297 15.81 -2.44 -3.40
C GLN A 297 15.19 -3.85 -3.43
N PRO A 298 15.98 -4.92 -3.55
CA PRO A 298 15.45 -6.28 -3.65
C PRO A 298 14.58 -6.69 -2.45
N ILE A 299 14.85 -6.15 -1.25
CA ILE A 299 14.04 -6.40 -0.05
C ILE A 299 12.58 -5.94 -0.22
N HIS A 300 12.32 -4.91 -1.02
CA HIS A 300 10.95 -4.45 -1.27
C HIS A 300 10.14 -5.51 -2.01
N LEU A 301 10.76 -6.33 -2.87
CA LEU A 301 10.05 -7.40 -3.59
C LEU A 301 9.54 -8.52 -2.68
N LEU A 302 10.08 -8.64 -1.46
CA LEU A 302 9.56 -9.57 -0.46
C LEU A 302 8.12 -9.22 -0.07
N GLY A 303 7.71 -7.96 -0.14
CA GLY A 303 6.36 -7.52 0.19
C GLY A 303 5.27 -8.18 -0.68
N PRO A 304 5.19 -7.88 -1.99
CA PRO A 304 4.20 -8.50 -2.87
C PRO A 304 4.36 -10.01 -2.99
N LEU A 305 5.59 -10.54 -2.91
CA LEU A 305 5.81 -12.00 -2.89
C LEU A 305 5.17 -12.63 -1.64
N THR A 306 5.39 -12.06 -0.47
CA THR A 306 4.79 -12.53 0.77
C THR A 306 3.28 -12.38 0.74
N ASN A 307 2.76 -11.28 0.18
CA ASN A 307 1.33 -11.05 0.01
C ASN A 307 0.71 -12.14 -0.88
N TYR A 308 1.34 -12.43 -2.02
CA TYR A 308 0.90 -13.49 -2.92
C TYR A 308 0.86 -14.86 -2.22
N ILE A 309 1.92 -15.22 -1.50
CA ILE A 309 1.99 -16.49 -0.76
C ILE A 309 0.88 -16.55 0.30
N PHE A 310 0.68 -15.46 1.04
CA PHE A 310 -0.33 -15.38 2.09
C PHE A 310 -1.75 -15.55 1.54
N LEU A 311 -2.08 -14.82 0.46
CA LEU A 311 -3.36 -14.92 -0.21
C LEU A 311 -3.59 -16.29 -0.83
N ARG A 312 -2.57 -16.92 -1.43
CA ARG A 312 -2.77 -18.17 -2.17
C ARG A 312 -2.75 -19.42 -1.29
N TYR A 313 -2.01 -19.39 -0.19
CA TYR A 313 -1.68 -20.61 0.56
C TYR A 313 -2.00 -20.57 2.04
N VAL A 314 -2.12 -19.37 2.65
CA VAL A 314 -2.29 -19.24 4.11
C VAL A 314 -3.73 -18.89 4.48
N SER A 315 -4.20 -17.70 4.10
CA SER A 315 -5.49 -17.16 4.60
C SER A 315 -6.39 -16.52 3.54
N GLY A 316 -6.03 -16.61 2.26
CA GLY A 316 -6.86 -16.06 1.17
C GLY A 316 -7.75 -17.11 0.51
N ASP A 317 -7.48 -17.46 -0.75
CA ASP A 317 -8.40 -18.21 -1.60
C ASP A 317 -8.62 -19.66 -1.15
N LYS A 318 -7.53 -20.37 -0.82
CA LYS A 318 -7.58 -21.78 -0.43
C LYS A 318 -8.41 -22.00 0.84
N GLU A 319 -8.17 -21.18 1.87
CA GLU A 319 -8.91 -21.27 3.14
C GLU A 319 -10.38 -20.85 2.96
N ASN A 320 -10.62 -19.78 2.19
CA ASN A 320 -11.96 -19.33 1.87
C ASN A 320 -12.77 -20.41 1.12
N GLU A 321 -12.18 -21.05 0.10
CA GLU A 321 -12.84 -22.13 -0.64
C GLU A 321 -13.05 -23.38 0.20
N HIS A 322 -12.11 -23.73 1.08
CA HIS A 322 -12.24 -24.87 1.99
C HIS A 322 -13.39 -24.66 2.99
N SER A 323 -13.46 -23.47 3.59
CA SER A 323 -14.56 -23.09 4.48
C SER A 323 -15.91 -23.09 3.74
N GLN A 324 -15.97 -22.51 2.54
CA GLN A 324 -17.18 -22.50 1.70
C GLN A 324 -17.62 -23.92 1.33
N ALA A 325 -16.71 -24.78 0.91
CA ALA A 325 -17.01 -26.16 0.55
C ALA A 325 -17.65 -26.93 1.71
N ARG A 326 -17.10 -26.81 2.92
CA ARG A 326 -17.62 -27.46 4.13
C ARG A 326 -18.98 -26.92 4.55
N ARG A 327 -19.18 -25.60 4.42
CA ARG A 327 -20.45 -24.96 4.74
C ARG A 327 -21.54 -25.40 3.76
N TYR A 328 -21.28 -25.28 2.45
CA TYR A 328 -22.25 -25.65 1.43
C TYR A 328 -22.58 -27.14 1.44
N SER A 329 -21.64 -28.04 1.76
CA SER A 329 -21.95 -29.47 1.90
C SER A 329 -22.94 -29.78 3.04
N THR A 330 -23.03 -28.90 4.03
CA THR A 330 -23.90 -29.09 5.20
C THR A 330 -25.22 -28.34 5.04
N GLU A 331 -25.19 -27.13 4.48
CA GLU A 331 -26.34 -26.24 4.39
C GLU A 331 -27.17 -26.44 3.12
N ASN A 332 -26.54 -26.63 1.95
CA ASN A 332 -27.25 -26.69 0.68
C ASN A 332 -26.45 -27.46 -0.39
N VAL A 333 -26.86 -28.70 -0.65
CA VAL A 333 -26.22 -29.59 -1.63
C VAL A 333 -26.22 -29.00 -3.03
N ASN A 334 -27.29 -28.33 -3.46
CA ASN A 334 -27.35 -27.70 -4.78
C ASN A 334 -26.34 -26.56 -4.91
N LYS A 335 -26.16 -25.76 -3.84
CA LYS A 335 -25.12 -24.72 -3.79
C LYS A 335 -23.71 -25.31 -3.85
N LYS A 336 -23.50 -26.48 -3.24
CA LYS A 336 -22.23 -27.22 -3.34
C LYS A 336 -21.95 -27.70 -4.76
N ILE A 337 -22.96 -28.23 -5.45
CA ILE A 337 -22.84 -28.67 -6.85
C ILE A 337 -22.49 -27.48 -7.75
N ASP A 338 -23.17 -26.34 -7.58
CA ASP A 338 -22.87 -25.14 -8.36
C ASP A 338 -21.46 -24.61 -8.06
N PHE A 339 -21.06 -24.57 -6.79
CA PHE A 339 -19.69 -24.19 -6.41
C PHE A 339 -18.63 -25.10 -7.02
N ASP A 340 -18.84 -26.42 -7.03
CA ASP A 340 -17.90 -27.35 -7.65
C ASP A 340 -17.85 -27.20 -9.18
N LYS A 341 -18.99 -26.85 -9.81
CA LYS A 341 -19.03 -26.49 -11.22
C LYS A 341 -18.19 -25.24 -11.48
N TYR A 342 -18.38 -24.18 -10.68
CA TYR A 342 -17.59 -22.95 -10.79
C TYR A 342 -16.08 -23.22 -10.64
N ARG A 343 -15.70 -24.13 -9.72
CA ARG A 343 -14.30 -24.50 -9.51
C ARG A 343 -13.63 -25.19 -10.71
N ARG A 344 -14.42 -25.85 -11.56
CA ARG A 344 -13.94 -26.52 -12.78
C ARG A 344 -13.87 -25.57 -13.97
N GLU A 345 -14.74 -24.58 -14.02
CA GLU A 345 -14.92 -23.70 -15.18
C GLU A 345 -13.98 -22.51 -15.16
N GLU A 346 -13.76 -21.91 -14.00
CA GLU A 346 -12.99 -20.67 -13.87
C GLU A 346 -11.78 -20.86 -12.97
N ASN A 347 -10.69 -20.14 -13.21
CA ASN A 347 -9.51 -20.17 -12.34
C ASN A 347 -9.77 -19.44 -11.00
N ALA A 348 -9.10 -19.87 -9.93
CA ALA A 348 -9.21 -19.24 -8.62
C ALA A 348 -8.69 -17.79 -8.62
N PHE A 349 -7.55 -17.55 -9.27
CA PHE A 349 -6.73 -16.36 -9.03
C PHE A 349 -6.24 -15.68 -10.31
N TRP A 350 -5.68 -16.44 -11.26
CA TRP A 350 -5.13 -15.88 -12.49
C TRP A 350 -6.10 -16.11 -13.66
N PRO A 351 -6.43 -15.08 -14.46
CA PRO A 351 -7.36 -15.25 -15.56
C PRO A 351 -6.79 -16.21 -16.60
N ASP A 352 -7.65 -17.10 -17.11
CA ASP A 352 -7.29 -17.97 -18.23
C ASP A 352 -7.21 -17.17 -19.53
N LYS A 353 -6.50 -17.69 -20.54
CA LYS A 353 -6.31 -17.00 -21.83
C LYS A 353 -7.61 -16.64 -22.52
N CYS A 354 -8.66 -17.43 -22.30
CA CYS A 354 -10.00 -17.19 -22.86
C CYS A 354 -10.64 -15.91 -22.31
N GLN A 355 -10.22 -15.41 -21.14
CA GLN A 355 -10.77 -14.21 -20.52
C GLN A 355 -10.41 -12.91 -21.27
N VAL A 356 -9.58 -12.99 -22.32
CA VAL A 356 -9.33 -11.87 -23.24
C VAL A 356 -10.60 -11.49 -24.01
N SER A 357 -11.54 -12.41 -24.25
CA SER A 357 -12.84 -12.08 -24.86
C SER A 357 -13.84 -11.50 -23.87
N ASN A 358 -13.52 -11.48 -22.57
CA ASN A 358 -14.42 -11.01 -21.54
C ASN A 358 -14.43 -9.47 -21.49
N LYS A 359 -15.63 -8.88 -21.62
CA LYS A 359 -15.85 -7.43 -21.56
C LYS A 359 -15.31 -6.80 -20.27
N TRP A 360 -15.45 -7.48 -19.13
CA TRP A 360 -15.00 -6.94 -17.83
C TRP A 360 -13.49 -6.87 -17.71
N THR A 361 -12.75 -7.75 -18.40
CA THR A 361 -11.29 -7.66 -18.51
C THR A 361 -10.89 -6.31 -19.11
N TRP A 362 -11.54 -5.90 -20.20
CA TRP A 362 -11.24 -4.64 -20.88
C TRP A 362 -11.73 -3.41 -20.13
N ILE A 363 -12.84 -3.50 -19.39
CA ILE A 363 -13.28 -2.41 -18.50
C ILE A 363 -12.19 -2.14 -17.43
N VAL A 364 -11.68 -3.20 -16.81
CA VAL A 364 -10.66 -3.11 -15.76
C VAL A 364 -9.32 -2.62 -16.33
N VAL A 365 -8.89 -3.16 -17.47
CA VAL A 365 -7.67 -2.71 -18.18
C VAL A 365 -7.81 -1.25 -18.64
N GLY A 366 -8.98 -0.85 -19.12
CA GLY A 366 -9.29 0.52 -19.53
C GLY A 366 -9.22 1.51 -18.36
N ALA A 367 -9.69 1.11 -17.17
CA ALA A 367 -9.53 1.91 -15.95
C ALA A 367 -8.06 2.16 -15.62
N GLY A 368 -7.21 1.13 -15.76
CA GLY A 368 -5.76 1.26 -15.62
C GLY A 368 -5.14 2.21 -16.66
N TRP A 369 -5.47 2.04 -17.94
CA TRP A 369 -4.95 2.89 -19.02
C TRP A 369 -5.37 4.35 -18.91
N LYS A 370 -6.62 4.64 -18.50
CA LYS A 370 -7.07 6.01 -18.23
C LYS A 370 -6.18 6.67 -17.16
N ALA A 371 -5.87 5.93 -16.09
CA ALA A 371 -5.01 6.42 -15.02
C ALA A 371 -3.56 6.66 -15.48
N VAL A 372 -3.01 5.77 -16.33
CA VAL A 372 -1.69 5.99 -16.97
C VAL A 372 -1.69 7.29 -17.78
N GLY A 373 -2.69 7.48 -18.65
CA GLY A 373 -2.80 8.66 -19.51
C GLY A 373 -2.90 9.96 -18.71
N MET A 374 -3.77 10.00 -17.69
CA MET A 374 -3.89 11.16 -16.80
C MET A 374 -2.60 11.43 -16.02
N GLY A 375 -1.90 10.39 -15.58
CA GLY A 375 -0.62 10.51 -14.90
C GLY A 375 0.45 11.17 -15.77
N LEU A 376 0.56 10.75 -17.04
CA LEU A 376 1.50 11.33 -18.00
C LEU A 376 1.16 12.79 -18.34
N VAL A 377 -0.13 13.09 -18.57
CA VAL A 377 -0.59 14.47 -18.86
C VAL A 377 -0.33 15.40 -17.67
N ALA A 378 -0.60 14.95 -16.44
CA ALA A 378 -0.34 15.75 -15.25
C ALA A 378 1.15 16.08 -15.07
N MET A 379 2.04 15.17 -15.48
CA MET A 379 3.49 15.42 -15.47
C MET A 379 3.93 16.41 -16.54
N GLU A 380 3.38 16.30 -17.76
CA GLU A 380 3.73 17.17 -18.89
C GLU A 380 3.30 18.62 -18.68
N ILE A 381 2.15 18.83 -18.02
CA ILE A 381 1.62 20.17 -17.70
C ILE A 381 2.37 20.81 -16.51
N GLY A 382 3.30 20.10 -15.87
CA GLY A 382 3.97 20.62 -14.67
C GLY A 382 2.99 20.87 -13.51
N LEU A 383 1.83 20.22 -13.54
CA LEU A 383 0.92 20.14 -12.40
C LEU A 383 1.66 19.36 -11.33
N SER A 384 2.39 20.09 -10.49
CA SER A 384 2.69 19.65 -9.14
C SER A 384 1.34 19.25 -8.56
N ILE A 385 1.11 17.95 -8.41
CA ILE A 385 -0.05 17.41 -7.70
C ILE A 385 0.19 17.77 -6.23
N GLY A 386 -0.03 19.05 -5.94
CA GLY A 386 -0.02 19.65 -4.62
C GLY A 386 -1.32 19.25 -3.96
N SER A 387 -1.21 18.26 -3.07
CA SER A 387 -1.98 18.04 -1.84
C SER A 387 -3.52 18.07 -1.81
N GLU A 388 -4.26 18.51 -2.82
CA GLU A 388 -5.73 18.59 -2.75
C GLU A 388 -6.49 17.97 -3.93
N LEU A 389 -5.88 17.80 -5.10
CA LEU A 389 -6.58 17.33 -6.31
C LEU A 389 -6.67 15.79 -6.44
N GLY A 390 -5.63 15.05 -6.01
CA GLY A 390 -5.58 13.60 -6.23
C GLY A 390 -6.63 12.79 -5.45
N PHE A 391 -7.03 13.24 -4.26
CA PHE A 391 -8.03 12.52 -3.46
C PHE A 391 -9.45 12.74 -4.00
N ASN A 392 -9.77 13.98 -4.40
CA ASN A 392 -11.06 14.29 -5.02
C ASN A 392 -11.19 13.63 -6.39
N GLU A 393 -10.13 13.57 -7.20
CA GLU A 393 -10.17 12.94 -8.52
C GLU A 393 -10.24 11.41 -8.45
N VAL A 394 -9.54 10.77 -7.52
CA VAL A 394 -9.67 9.32 -7.29
C VAL A 394 -11.04 8.96 -6.71
N MET A 395 -11.60 9.81 -5.84
CA MET A 395 -12.98 9.66 -5.36
C MET A 395 -13.99 9.95 -6.46
N VAL A 396 -13.71 10.87 -7.38
CA VAL A 396 -14.50 11.11 -8.59
C VAL A 396 -14.40 9.91 -9.52
N LEU A 397 -13.23 9.27 -9.70
CA LEU A 397 -13.10 8.05 -10.51
C LEU A 397 -13.76 6.84 -9.84
N ALA A 398 -13.75 6.75 -8.51
CA ALA A 398 -14.48 5.71 -7.78
C ALA A 398 -16.00 5.94 -7.84
N LYS A 399 -16.43 7.21 -7.77
CA LYS A 399 -17.83 7.62 -7.92
C LYS A 399 -18.31 7.47 -9.36
N GLU A 400 -17.53 7.90 -10.35
CA GLU A 400 -17.75 7.65 -11.77
C GLU A 400 -17.71 6.16 -12.06
N GLY A 401 -16.82 5.38 -11.44
CA GLY A 401 -16.79 3.93 -11.57
C GLY A 401 -18.06 3.28 -11.01
N GLN A 402 -18.57 3.77 -9.87
CA GLN A 402 -19.86 3.36 -9.32
C GLN A 402 -21.04 3.82 -10.18
N ASP A 403 -20.99 5.04 -10.74
CA ASP A 403 -22.05 5.62 -11.53
C ASP A 403 -22.09 5.03 -12.95
N VAL A 404 -20.93 4.71 -13.53
CA VAL A 404 -20.76 3.91 -14.76
C VAL A 404 -21.18 2.46 -14.50
N ALA A 405 -20.85 1.87 -13.36
CA ALA A 405 -21.35 0.54 -13.00
C ALA A 405 -22.87 0.53 -12.83
N LYS A 406 -23.46 1.58 -12.25
CA LYS A 406 -24.93 1.75 -12.18
C LYS A 406 -25.56 2.02 -13.55
N LEU A 407 -24.92 2.81 -14.41
CA LEU A 407 -25.37 3.08 -15.78
C LEU A 407 -25.35 1.79 -16.59
N LEU A 408 -24.23 1.08 -16.60
CA LEU A 408 -24.07 -0.20 -17.31
C LEU A 408 -24.95 -1.32 -16.75
N ALA A 409 -25.29 -1.29 -15.46
CA ALA A 409 -26.20 -2.26 -14.85
C ALA A 409 -27.69 -1.92 -15.04
N GLY A 410 -28.03 -0.64 -15.23
CA GLY A 410 -29.41 -0.18 -15.43
C GLY A 410 -29.83 -0.10 -16.90
N SER A 411 -28.89 0.12 -17.80
CA SER A 411 -29.14 0.15 -19.24
C SER A 411 -28.73 -1.18 -19.86
N GLY A 412 -29.69 -1.97 -20.33
CA GLY A 412 -29.44 -3.11 -21.23
C GLY A 412 -28.91 -2.68 -22.60
N LEU A 413 -27.92 -1.77 -22.63
CA LEU A 413 -27.33 -1.20 -23.83
C LEU A 413 -26.27 -2.15 -24.38
N ASP A 414 -26.55 -2.61 -25.60
CA ASP A 414 -25.57 -3.23 -26.49
C ASP A 414 -24.51 -2.16 -26.85
N LEU A 415 -23.24 -2.46 -26.54
CA LEU A 415 -22.11 -1.52 -26.70
C LEU A 415 -21.43 -1.66 -28.06
N THR A 416 -22.11 -2.24 -29.05
CA THR A 416 -21.65 -2.27 -30.44
C THR A 416 -21.53 -0.88 -31.04
N ASP A 417 -22.28 0.11 -30.56
CA ASP A 417 -22.27 1.48 -31.10
C ASP A 417 -21.16 2.41 -30.54
N PHE A 418 -20.36 1.99 -29.56
CA PHE A 418 -19.28 2.84 -29.02
C PHE A 418 -17.93 2.62 -29.72
N PHE A 419 -17.84 1.64 -30.63
CA PHE A 419 -16.62 1.28 -31.36
C PHE A 419 -16.76 1.31 -32.89
N THR A 420 -17.78 1.99 -33.42
CA THR A 420 -17.85 2.49 -34.80
C THR A 420 -17.88 4.01 -34.78
#